data_AF-A0A0F7KL44-F1
#
_entry.id   AF-A0A0F7KL44-F1
#
_cell.length_a   1.000
_cell.length_b   1.000
_cell.length_c   1.000
_cell.angle_alpha   90.00
_cell.angle_beta   90.00
_cell.angle_gamma   90.00
#
_symmetry.space_group_name_H-M   'P 1'
#
loop_
_entity.id
_entity.type
_entity.pdbx_description
1 polymer ?
#
loop_
_entity_poly.entity_id
_entity_poly.type
_entity_poly.pdbx_seq_one_letter_code
_entity_poly.pdbx_strand_id
1 'polypeptide(L)' 'MQRLFLLLSEKDRRRYAGIEAAKLGHGGIEYVSGLFDMDPKTVRRGLVELEVSEDPAPSRIRKKRCGT' A
#
# COMPACT_ATOMS: atom_id res chain seq x y z
N MET A 1 13.26 -5.24 4.48
CA MET A 1 13.00 -3.78 4.36
C MET A 1 12.16 -3.23 5.53
N GLN A 2 12.40 -3.62 6.78
CA GLN A 2 11.51 -3.26 7.90
C GLN A 2 11.65 -1.80 8.36
N ARG A 3 12.85 -1.21 8.30
CA ARG A 3 13.07 0.18 8.73
C ARG A 3 12.25 1.16 7.89
N LEU A 4 12.28 1.03 6.56
CA LEU A 4 11.49 1.86 5.66
C LEU A 4 10.00 1.73 5.96
N PHE A 5 9.52 0.50 6.16
CA PHE A 5 8.13 0.19 6.43
C PHE A 5 7.58 0.93 7.65
N LEU A 6 8.37 1.09 8.72
CA LEU A 6 7.98 1.83 9.91
C LEU A 6 7.85 3.35 9.68
N LEU A 7 8.56 3.89 8.70
CA LEU A 7 8.49 5.31 8.33
C LEU A 7 7.32 5.62 7.38
N LEU A 8 6.70 4.61 6.78
CA LEU A 8 5.61 4.79 5.83
C LEU A 8 4.30 5.12 6.55
N SER A 9 3.44 5.89 5.88
CA SER A 9 2.05 6.07 6.30
C SER A 9 1.29 4.74 6.22
N GLU A 10 0.17 4.60 6.93
CA GLU A 10 -0.63 3.36 6.88
C GLU A 10 -1.06 2.99 5.44
N LYS A 11 -1.39 4.00 4.64
CA LYS A 11 -1.74 3.84 3.23
C LYS A 11 -0.57 3.28 2.42
N ASP A 12 0.62 3.82 2.62
CA ASP A 12 1.81 3.38 1.89
C ASP A 12 2.29 2.01 2.37
N ARG A 13 2.13 1.70 3.68
CA ARG A 13 2.39 0.37 4.24
C ARG A 13 1.52 -0.70 3.59
N ARG A 14 0.21 -0.43 3.41
CA ARG A 14 -0.73 -1.34 2.75
C ARG A 14 -0.30 -1.65 1.31
N ARG A 15 0.01 -0.61 0.53
CA ARG A 15 0.49 -0.76 -0.85
C ARG A 15 1.83 -1.48 -0.93
N TYR A 16 2.76 -1.13 -0.05
CA TYR A 16 4.07 -1.75 0.01
C TYR A 16 3.98 -3.25 0.34
N ALA A 17 3.15 -3.62 1.32
CA ALA A 17 2.89 -5.01 1.65
C ALA A 17 2.30 -5.79 0.45
N GLY A 18 1.39 -5.16 -0.30
CA GLY A 18 0.87 -5.73 -1.55
C GLY A 18 1.98 -5.99 -2.57
N ILE A 19 2.84 -5.00 -2.83
CA ILE A 19 3.97 -5.14 -3.76
C ILE A 19 4.92 -6.28 -3.35
N GLU A 20 5.29 -6.36 -2.08
CA GLU A 20 6.16 -7.44 -1.58
C GLU A 20 5.50 -8.82 -1.69
N ALA A 21 4.18 -8.90 -1.45
CA ALA A 21 3.45 -10.15 -1.63
C ALA A 21 3.36 -10.58 -3.11
N ALA A 22 3.15 -9.63 -4.03
CA ALA A 22 3.14 -9.91 -5.47
C ALA A 22 4.48 -10.48 -5.97
N LYS A 23 5.60 -9.96 -5.46
CA LYS A 23 6.95 -10.44 -5.82
C LYS A 23 7.18 -11.89 -5.42
N LEU A 24 6.54 -12.35 -4.34
CA LEU A 24 6.73 -13.69 -3.78
C LEU A 24 5.80 -14.74 -4.40
N GLY A 25 4.72 -14.32 -5.07
CA GLY A 25 3.76 -15.23 -5.72
C GLY A 25 2.89 -16.01 -4.71
N HIS A 26 2.78 -17.33 -4.90
CA HIS A 26 1.92 -18.18 -4.06
C HIS A 26 2.41 -18.23 -2.60
N GLY A 27 1.57 -17.81 -1.66
CA GLY A 27 1.90 -17.76 -0.23
C GLY A 27 2.57 -16.45 0.23
N GLY A 28 2.91 -15.55 -0.70
CA GLY A 28 3.52 -14.25 -0.38
C GLY A 28 2.67 -13.40 0.57
N ILE A 29 1.35 -13.52 0.48
CA ILE A 29 0.41 -12.79 1.35
C ILE A 29 0.56 -13.21 2.81
N GLU A 30 0.61 -14.52 3.10
CA GLU A 30 0.75 -15.03 4.47
C GLU A 30 2.13 -14.73 5.03
N TYR A 31 3.17 -14.85 4.20
CA TYR A 31 4.52 -14.50 4.59
C TYR A 31 4.66 -13.00 4.98
N VAL A 32 4.17 -12.10 4.12
CA VAL A 32 4.24 -10.66 4.36
C VAL A 32 3.35 -10.23 5.53
N SER A 33 2.18 -10.86 5.68
CA SER A 33 1.30 -10.67 6.82
C SER A 33 2.00 -10.97 8.14
N GLY A 34 2.67 -12.12 8.26
CA GLY A 34 3.45 -12.47 9.45
C GLY A 34 4.68 -11.59 9.66
N LEU A 35 5.34 -11.16 8.58
CA LEU A 35 6.54 -10.32 8.65
C LEU A 35 6.26 -8.91 9.18
N PHE A 36 5.11 -8.34 8.85
CA PHE A 36 4.73 -6.97 9.22
C PHE A 36 3.62 -6.89 10.29
N ASP A 37 3.18 -8.03 10.82
CA ASP A 37 2.05 -8.13 11.75
C ASP A 37 0.80 -7.40 11.21
N MET A 38 0.49 -7.69 9.94
CA MET A 38 -0.65 -7.10 9.23
C MET A 38 -1.67 -8.19 8.92
N ASP A 39 -2.96 -7.86 8.98
CA ASP A 39 -4.00 -8.78 8.53
C ASP A 39 -3.81 -9.16 7.04
N PRO A 40 -3.86 -10.45 6.65
CA PRO A 40 -3.75 -10.89 5.24
C PRO A 40 -4.72 -10.19 4.29
N LYS A 41 -5.90 -9.79 4.76
CA LYS A 41 -6.89 -9.00 4.01
C LYS A 41 -6.36 -7.60 3.70
N THR A 42 -5.57 -7.01 4.58
CA THR A 42 -4.91 -5.71 4.35
C THR A 42 -3.89 -5.82 3.23
N VAL A 43 -3.09 -6.89 3.22
CA VAL A 43 -2.11 -7.18 2.16
C VAL A 43 -2.83 -7.40 0.81
N ARG A 44 -3.91 -8.19 0.78
CA ARG A 44 -4.77 -8.36 -0.40
C ARG A 44 -5.37 -7.05 -0.88
N ARG A 45 -5.86 -6.21 0.04
CA ARG A 45 -6.39 -4.89 -0.33
C ARG A 45 -5.32 -4.02 -0.97
N GLY A 46 -4.08 -4.07 -0.46
CA GLY A 46 -2.94 -3.39 -1.05
C GLY A 46 -2.62 -3.82 -2.49
N LEU A 47 -2.77 -5.11 -2.80
CA LEU A 47 -2.65 -5.63 -4.17
C LEU A 47 -3.74 -5.05 -5.10
N VAL A 48 -5.00 -5.12 -4.67
CA VAL A 48 -6.13 -4.57 -5.46
C VAL A 48 -5.99 -3.06 -5.64
N GLU A 49 -5.56 -2.33 -4.61
CA GLU A 49 -5.29 -0.89 -4.70
C GLU A 49 -4.13 -0.57 -5.65
N LEU A 50 -3.18 -1.48 -5.84
CA LEU A 50 -2.08 -1.31 -6.80
C LEU A 50 -2.59 -1.45 -8.24
N GLU A 51 -3.38 -2.50 -8.51
CA GLU A 51 -4.02 -2.73 -9.81
C GLU A 51 -4.95 -1.57 -10.20
N VAL A 52 -5.73 -1.04 -9.26
CA VAL A 52 -6.63 0.10 -9.49
C VAL A 52 -5.87 1.43 -9.59
N SER A 53 -4.69 1.56 -8.99
CA SER A 53 -3.88 2.79 -9.06
C SER A 53 -3.11 2.94 -10.37
N GLU A 54 -3.10 1.93 -11.24
CA GLU A 54 -2.63 2.07 -12.63
C GLU A 54 -3.61 2.86 -13.50
N ASP A 55 -4.84 3.10 -13.04
CA ASP A 55 -5.67 4.19 -13.54
C ASP A 55 -5.14 5.53 -12.98
N PRO A 56 -4.58 6.41 -13.83
CA PRO A 56 -4.01 7.67 -13.37
C PRO A 56 -5.14 8.63 -13.02
N ALA A 57 -5.69 8.52 -11.81
CA ALA A 57 -6.43 9.63 -11.22
C ALA A 57 -5.39 10.63 -10.68
N PRO A 58 -5.21 11.78 -11.35
CA PRO A 58 -4.11 12.69 -11.08
C PRO A 58 -4.32 13.36 -9.73
N SER A 59 -3.22 13.48 -8.97
CA SER A 59 -2.92 14.64 -8.13
C SER A 59 -4.11 15.56 -7.83
N ARG A 60 -4.97 15.21 -6.86
CA ARG A 60 -5.91 16.18 -6.28
C ARG A 60 -5.15 17.10 -5.34
N ILE A 61 -4.26 17.92 -5.91
CA ILE A 61 -3.64 19.07 -5.24
C ILE A 61 -4.79 19.97 -4.82
N ARG A 62 -5.05 20.04 -3.51
CA ARG A 62 -6.12 20.87 -2.96
C ARG A 62 -5.71 22.33 -3.20
N LYS A 63 -6.34 23.01 -4.16
CA LYS A 63 -6.19 24.46 -4.35
C LYS A 63 -6.62 25.15 -3.05
N LYS A 64 -5.71 25.90 -2.41
CA LYS A 64 -6.09 26.77 -1.29
C LYS A 64 -7.14 27.75 -1.81
N ARG A 65 -8.29 27.84 -1.15
CA ARG A 65 -9.22 28.94 -1.39
C ARG A 65 -8.51 30.22 -0.92
N CYS A 66 -8.29 31.14 -1.85
CA CYS A 66 -8.09 32.54 -1.53
C CYS A 66 -9.45 33.08 -1.08
N GLY A 67 -9.56 33.46 0.20
CA GLY A 67 -10.74 34.14 0.73
C GLY A 67 -10.45 35.63 0.79
N THR A 68 -11.35 36.40 0.18
CA THR A 68 -11.41 37.87 0.10
C THR A 68 -11.56 38.53 1.46
#